data_AF-A0A8I1QDA7-F1
#
_entry.id   AF-A0A8I1QDA7-F1
#
_cell.length_a   1.000
_cell.length_b   1.000
_cell.length_c   1.000
_cell.angle_alpha   90.00
_cell.angle_beta   90.00
_cell.angle_gamma   90.00
#
_symmetry.space_group_name_H-M   'P 1'
#
loop_
_entity.id
_entity.type
_entity.pdbx_description
1 polymer ?
#
loop_
_entity_poly.entity_id
_entity_poly.type
_entity_poly.pdbx_seq_one_letter_code
_entity_poly.pdbx_strand_id
1 'polypeptide(L)'
;MRIAVTGTHGSGKTTLVEDFVAASAGYEAVPEPYWLLVQQGVVFADGPDVAGLEEQLKQSCALLLATSEADVIFDRCPLDFLAYLEVVSAAEGFEWSPDGKLLRRVEDALATLDLVAFVPLQRPDEITVAIEYPKLRARVDARLKAMLRDDDLGLLAEGPRLVEVTGTRQQRVARLRACLVGA
;
A
#
# COMPACT_ATOMS: atom_id res chain seq x y z
N MET A 1 3.66 -9.06 14.74
CA MET A 1 3.80 -7.74 14.08
C MET A 1 2.79 -7.61 12.95
N ARG A 2 2.24 -6.41 12.72
CA ARG A 2 1.28 -6.08 11.66
C ARG A 2 1.98 -5.23 10.61
N ILE A 3 2.09 -5.76 9.39
CA ILE A 3 2.91 -5.18 8.31
C ILE A 3 2.00 -4.82 7.14
N ALA A 4 2.08 -3.61 6.58
CA ALA A 4 1.46 -3.33 5.28
C ALA A 4 2.52 -3.11 4.20
N VAL A 5 2.27 -3.60 2.98
CA VAL A 5 3.16 -3.39 1.83
C VAL A 5 2.60 -2.31 0.92
N THR A 6 3.36 -1.26 0.66
CA THR A 6 2.93 -0.11 -0.17
C THR A 6 3.84 0.10 -1.38
N GLY A 7 3.30 0.68 -2.45
CA GLY A 7 4.00 0.92 -3.72
C GLY A 7 3.05 0.92 -4.92
N THR A 8 3.47 1.46 -6.05
CA THR A 8 2.58 1.56 -7.22
C THR A 8 2.20 0.18 -7.83
N HIS A 9 1.21 0.16 -8.73
CA HIS A 9 0.83 -1.03 -9.50
C HIS A 9 2.04 -1.64 -10.22
N GLY A 10 2.17 -2.97 -10.18
CA GLY A 10 3.32 -3.64 -10.77
C GLY A 10 4.66 -3.22 -10.15
N SER A 11 4.74 -3.01 -8.84
CA SER A 11 6.05 -2.90 -8.15
C SER A 11 6.51 -4.23 -7.53
N GLY A 12 5.67 -5.28 -7.56
CA GLY A 12 5.97 -6.61 -7.01
C GLY A 12 5.52 -6.80 -5.55
N LYS A 13 4.52 -6.03 -5.08
CA LYS A 13 4.01 -6.07 -3.69
C LYS A 13 3.39 -7.41 -3.33
N THR A 14 2.40 -7.85 -4.11
CA THR A 14 1.74 -9.15 -3.91
C THR A 14 2.75 -10.29 -3.90
N THR A 15 3.72 -10.27 -4.84
CA THR A 15 4.82 -11.24 -4.86
C THR A 15 5.68 -11.20 -3.59
N LEU A 16 6.02 -10.01 -3.10
CA LEU A 16 6.75 -9.86 -1.83
C LEU A 16 5.95 -10.41 -0.64
N VAL A 17 4.63 -10.14 -0.59
CA VAL A 17 3.74 -10.67 0.45
C VAL A 17 3.73 -12.19 0.45
N GLU A 18 3.52 -12.80 -0.73
CA GLU A 18 3.52 -14.26 -0.92
C GLU A 18 4.83 -14.90 -0.48
N ASP A 19 5.97 -14.34 -0.94
CA ASP A 19 7.28 -14.87 -0.56
C ASP A 19 7.58 -14.73 0.92
N PHE A 20 7.18 -13.59 1.49
CA PHE A 20 7.43 -13.30 2.88
C PHE A 20 6.69 -14.29 3.78
N VAL A 21 5.42 -14.58 3.47
CA VAL A 21 4.63 -15.61 4.16
C VAL A 21 5.25 -17.00 3.97
N ALA A 22 5.65 -17.35 2.74
CA ALA A 22 6.32 -18.62 2.48
C ALA A 22 7.63 -18.80 3.27
N ALA A 23 8.33 -17.69 3.55
CA ALA A 23 9.61 -17.68 4.27
C ALA A 23 9.49 -17.43 5.79
N SER A 24 8.29 -17.09 6.30
CA SER A 24 8.06 -16.66 7.68
C SER A 24 6.90 -17.42 8.29
N ALA A 25 7.21 -18.57 8.91
CA ALA A 25 6.21 -19.42 9.55
C ALA A 25 5.39 -18.63 10.59
N GLY A 26 4.08 -18.78 10.54
CA GLY A 26 3.14 -18.10 11.43
C GLY A 26 2.63 -16.76 10.92
N TYR A 27 3.16 -16.22 9.82
CA TYR A 27 2.57 -15.05 9.17
C TYR A 27 1.44 -15.41 8.23
N GLU A 28 0.38 -14.61 8.24
CA GLU A 28 -0.73 -14.72 7.30
C GLU A 28 -0.85 -13.49 6.41
N ALA A 29 -1.20 -13.70 5.14
CA ALA A 29 -1.46 -12.62 4.20
C ALA A 29 -2.92 -12.19 4.27
N VAL A 30 -3.15 -10.88 4.44
CA VAL A 30 -4.47 -10.27 4.25
C VAL A 30 -4.58 -9.81 2.79
N PRO A 31 -5.57 -10.31 2.03
CA PRO A 31 -5.71 -9.99 0.61
C PRO A 31 -5.92 -8.49 0.32
N GLU A 32 -5.58 -8.09 -0.90
CA GLU A 32 -5.80 -6.73 -1.40
C GLU A 32 -7.28 -6.32 -1.33
N PRO A 33 -7.59 -5.07 -0.89
CA PRO A 33 -8.96 -4.57 -0.77
C PRO A 33 -9.82 -4.71 -2.04
N TYR A 34 -9.20 -4.56 -3.21
CA TYR A 34 -9.86 -4.72 -4.51
C TYR A 34 -10.55 -6.09 -4.63
N TRP A 35 -9.84 -7.18 -4.34
CA TRP A 35 -10.38 -8.53 -4.50
C TRP A 35 -11.51 -8.83 -3.52
N LEU A 36 -11.43 -8.29 -2.31
CA LEU A 36 -12.47 -8.44 -1.30
C LEU A 36 -13.74 -7.70 -1.70
N LEU A 37 -13.61 -6.49 -2.26
CA LEU A 37 -14.75 -5.73 -2.79
C LEU A 37 -15.40 -6.43 -4.00
N VAL A 38 -14.59 -6.97 -4.91
CA VAL A 38 -15.09 -7.77 -6.04
C VAL A 38 -15.85 -9.01 -5.55
N GLN A 39 -15.35 -9.72 -4.53
CA GLN A 39 -16.06 -10.87 -3.93
C GLN A 39 -17.39 -10.47 -3.28
N GLN A 40 -17.52 -9.23 -2.83
CA GLN A 40 -18.76 -8.67 -2.29
C GLN A 40 -19.72 -8.17 -3.39
N GLY A 41 -19.33 -8.25 -4.66
CA GLY A 41 -20.15 -7.85 -5.81
C GLY A 41 -19.96 -6.40 -6.26
N VAL A 42 -18.92 -5.71 -5.77
CA VAL A 42 -18.56 -4.37 -6.26
C VAL A 42 -18.00 -4.48 -7.68
N VAL A 43 -18.48 -3.62 -8.57
CA VAL A 43 -18.02 -3.53 -9.96
C VAL A 43 -17.23 -2.24 -10.12
N PHE A 44 -15.97 -2.37 -10.52
CA PHE A 44 -15.08 -1.24 -10.80
C PHE A 44 -15.09 -0.83 -12.27
N ALA A 45 -14.70 0.41 -12.55
CA ALA A 45 -14.52 0.88 -13.91
C ALA A 45 -13.34 0.18 -14.61
N ASP A 46 -13.28 0.33 -15.94
CA ASP A 46 -12.13 -0.11 -16.74
C ASP A 46 -10.98 0.90 -16.55
N GLY A 47 -10.21 0.70 -15.48
CA GLY A 47 -9.12 1.57 -15.06
C GLY A 47 -9.34 2.24 -13.69
N PRO A 48 -8.33 2.96 -13.18
CA PRO A 48 -8.42 3.61 -11.89
C PRO A 48 -9.29 4.87 -11.97
N ASP A 49 -10.40 4.85 -11.24
CA ASP A 49 -11.31 5.99 -11.06
C ASP A 49 -11.39 6.40 -9.58
N VAL A 50 -11.72 7.67 -9.32
CA VAL A 50 -11.73 8.24 -7.96
C VAL A 50 -12.72 7.51 -7.04
N ALA A 51 -13.92 7.19 -7.51
CA ALA A 51 -14.92 6.52 -6.67
C ALA A 51 -14.49 5.10 -6.28
N GLY A 52 -13.94 4.35 -7.25
CA GLY A 52 -13.38 3.02 -7.00
C GLY A 52 -12.17 3.04 -6.07
N LEU A 53 -11.31 4.06 -6.18
CA LEU A 53 -10.16 4.23 -5.29
C LEU A 53 -10.58 4.61 -3.86
N GLU A 54 -11.60 5.45 -3.69
CA GLU A 54 -12.16 5.77 -2.37
C GLU A 54 -12.73 4.54 -1.68
N GLU A 55 -13.41 3.66 -2.43
CA GLU A 55 -14.00 2.45 -1.87
C GLU A 55 -12.91 1.48 -1.39
N GLN A 56 -11.84 1.33 -2.19
CA GLN A 56 -10.67 0.56 -1.79
C GLN A 56 -9.94 1.15 -0.58
N LEU A 57 -9.85 2.48 -0.47
CA LEU A 57 -9.31 3.15 0.71
C LEU A 57 -10.14 2.84 1.96
N LYS A 58 -11.47 2.98 1.87
CA LYS A 58 -12.39 2.68 2.99
C LYS A 58 -12.26 1.22 3.42
N GLN A 59 -12.19 0.30 2.46
CA GLN A 59 -12.02 -1.12 2.71
C GLN A 59 -10.63 -1.43 3.30
N SER A 60 -9.56 -0.81 2.81
CA SER A 60 -8.21 -0.96 3.37
C SER A 60 -8.17 -0.56 4.85
N CYS A 61 -8.74 0.59 5.18
CA CYS A 61 -8.87 1.03 6.57
C CYS A 61 -9.76 0.09 7.40
N ALA A 62 -10.86 -0.41 6.83
CA ALA A 62 -11.73 -1.36 7.52
C ALA A 62 -11.02 -2.67 7.86
N LEU A 63 -10.22 -3.21 6.94
CA LEU A 63 -9.43 -4.43 7.17
C LEU A 63 -8.44 -4.23 8.31
N LEU A 64 -7.67 -3.14 8.26
CA LEU A 64 -6.74 -2.81 9.34
C LEU A 64 -7.45 -2.69 10.69
N LEU A 65 -8.56 -1.97 10.76
CA LEU A 65 -9.28 -1.78 12.02
C LEU A 65 -9.99 -3.05 12.53
N ALA A 66 -10.35 -3.98 11.64
CA ALA A 66 -11.05 -5.22 11.99
C ALA A 66 -10.11 -6.38 12.31
N THR A 67 -8.90 -6.42 11.75
CA THR A 67 -7.91 -7.45 12.04
C THR A 67 -7.37 -7.25 13.44
N SER A 68 -7.49 -8.29 14.27
CA SER A 68 -7.00 -8.32 15.66
C SER A 68 -5.75 -9.19 15.82
N GLU A 69 -5.49 -10.00 14.81
CA GLU A 69 -4.39 -10.93 14.71
C GLU A 69 -3.05 -10.19 14.69
N ALA A 70 -2.10 -10.72 15.46
CA ALA A 70 -0.69 -10.41 15.30
C ALA A 70 -0.09 -11.30 14.21
N ASP A 71 1.03 -10.86 13.63
CA ASP A 71 1.77 -11.60 12.60
C ASP A 71 0.98 -11.72 11.28
N VAL A 72 0.53 -10.57 10.81
CA VAL A 72 -0.19 -10.42 9.53
C VAL A 72 0.54 -9.46 8.60
N ILE A 73 0.45 -9.74 7.32
CA ILE A 73 0.96 -8.86 6.26
C ILE A 73 -0.16 -8.49 5.27
N PHE A 74 -0.45 -7.20 5.16
CA PHE A 74 -1.49 -6.67 4.28
C PHE A 74 -0.91 -6.39 2.88
N ASP A 75 -1.55 -6.96 1.86
CA ASP A 75 -1.27 -6.59 0.47
C ASP A 75 -1.98 -5.26 0.15
N ARG A 76 -1.19 -4.17 0.13
CA ARG A 76 -1.59 -2.75 0.12
C ARG A 76 -1.74 -2.12 1.51
N CYS A 77 -1.43 -0.83 1.55
CA CYS A 77 -1.61 0.10 2.65
C CYS A 77 -2.61 1.19 2.22
N PRO A 78 -3.33 1.85 3.15
CA PRO A 78 -4.14 3.03 2.83
C PRO A 78 -3.37 4.11 2.03
N LEU A 79 -2.06 4.22 2.26
CA LEU A 79 -1.17 5.15 1.56
C LEU A 79 -1.14 4.93 0.05
N ASP A 80 -1.29 3.68 -0.44
CA ASP A 80 -1.39 3.39 -1.86
C ASP A 80 -2.55 4.16 -2.49
N PHE A 81 -3.73 4.08 -1.88
CA PHE A 81 -4.95 4.67 -2.42
C PHE A 81 -4.94 6.19 -2.30
N LEU A 82 -4.39 6.76 -1.23
CA LEU A 82 -4.21 8.21 -1.12
C LEU A 82 -3.33 8.75 -2.27
N ALA A 83 -2.21 8.09 -2.56
CA ALA A 83 -1.34 8.49 -3.66
C ALA A 83 -2.04 8.38 -5.02
N TYR A 84 -2.83 7.32 -5.24
CA TYR A 84 -3.64 7.19 -6.45
C TYR A 84 -4.72 8.28 -6.55
N LEU A 85 -5.47 8.54 -5.47
CA LEU A 85 -6.54 9.53 -5.43
C LEU A 85 -6.02 10.92 -5.76
N GLU A 86 -4.91 11.35 -5.17
CA GLU A 86 -4.30 12.65 -5.49
C GLU A 86 -3.82 12.73 -6.94
N VAL A 87 -3.17 11.66 -7.46
CA VAL A 87 -2.62 11.68 -8.82
C VAL A 87 -3.72 11.63 -9.89
N VAL A 88 -4.77 10.82 -9.67
CA VAL A 88 -5.89 10.62 -10.59
C VAL A 88 -6.80 11.86 -10.58
N SER A 89 -7.22 12.35 -9.41
CA SER A 89 -8.04 13.57 -9.34
C SER A 89 -7.35 14.78 -9.98
N ALA A 90 -6.05 14.98 -9.72
CA ALA A 90 -5.31 16.06 -10.34
C ALA A 90 -5.22 15.91 -11.87
N ALA A 91 -5.20 14.68 -12.39
CA ALA A 91 -5.26 14.44 -13.83
C ALA A 91 -6.66 14.72 -14.42
N GLU A 92 -7.71 14.56 -13.63
CA GLU A 92 -9.10 14.90 -13.96
C GLU A 92 -9.43 16.39 -13.78
N GLY A 93 -8.49 17.17 -13.22
CA GLY A 93 -8.58 18.63 -13.12
C GLY A 93 -9.15 19.14 -11.80
N PHE A 94 -9.14 18.33 -10.74
CA PHE A 94 -9.52 18.76 -9.39
C PHE A 94 -8.58 18.18 -8.33
N GLU A 95 -8.63 18.71 -7.11
CA GLU A 95 -7.86 18.19 -5.98
C GLU A 95 -8.78 17.37 -5.09
N TRP A 96 -8.53 16.05 -4.99
CA TRP A 96 -9.21 15.22 -4.02
C TRP A 96 -8.66 15.46 -2.61
N SER A 97 -9.57 15.54 -1.63
CA SER A 97 -9.20 15.58 -0.21
C SER A 97 -10.18 14.73 0.61
N PRO A 98 -9.70 13.97 1.61
CA PRO A 98 -10.58 13.22 2.47
C PRO A 98 -11.38 14.17 3.37
N ASP A 99 -12.64 13.84 3.65
CA ASP A 99 -13.35 14.50 4.74
C ASP A 99 -12.71 14.15 6.10
N GLY A 100 -13.03 14.91 7.15
CA GLY A 100 -12.42 14.71 8.47
C GLY A 100 -12.70 13.34 9.10
N LYS A 101 -13.78 12.65 8.71
CA LYS A 101 -14.08 11.30 9.22
C LYS A 101 -13.21 10.26 8.53
N LEU A 102 -13.06 10.37 7.22
CA LEU A 102 -12.20 9.49 6.43
C LEU A 102 -10.74 9.70 6.81
N LEU A 103 -10.29 10.94 6.97
CA LEU A 103 -8.94 11.27 7.43
C LEU A 103 -8.66 10.61 8.78
N ARG A 104 -9.54 10.82 9.77
CA ARG A 104 -9.40 10.19 11.09
C ARG A 104 -9.36 8.67 11.01
N ARG A 105 -10.18 8.07 10.14
CA ARG A 105 -10.20 6.61 9.93
C ARG A 105 -8.88 6.11 9.32
N VAL A 106 -8.26 6.87 8.44
CA VAL A 106 -6.94 6.57 7.87
C VAL A 106 -5.88 6.63 8.97
N GLU A 107 -5.86 7.70 9.78
CA GLU A 107 -4.95 7.85 10.92
C GLU A 107 -5.08 6.66 11.88
N ASP A 108 -6.30 6.36 12.33
CA ASP A 108 -6.57 5.26 13.25
C ASP A 108 -6.14 3.91 12.65
N ALA A 109 -6.35 3.69 11.34
CA ALA A 109 -5.94 2.47 10.66
C ALA A 109 -4.42 2.34 10.55
N LEU A 110 -3.71 3.41 10.19
CA LEU A 110 -2.25 3.42 10.10
C LEU A 110 -1.60 3.21 11.47
N ALA A 111 -2.20 3.76 12.54
CA ALA A 111 -1.73 3.55 13.91
C ALA A 111 -1.83 2.08 14.38
N THR A 112 -2.59 1.22 13.69
CA THR A 112 -2.62 -0.22 13.99
C THR A 112 -1.42 -0.99 13.43
N LEU A 113 -0.65 -0.39 12.52
CA LEU A 113 0.48 -1.02 11.88
C LEU A 113 1.75 -0.83 12.71
N ASP A 114 2.56 -1.88 12.77
CA ASP A 114 3.89 -1.79 13.37
C ASP A 114 4.95 -1.39 12.32
N LEU A 115 4.69 -1.73 11.05
CA LEU A 115 5.61 -1.55 9.94
C LEU A 115 4.88 -1.31 8.61
N VAL A 116 5.35 -0.34 7.84
CA VAL A 116 5.03 -0.18 6.42
C VAL A 116 6.28 -0.46 5.59
N ALA A 117 6.17 -1.45 4.71
CA ALA A 117 7.21 -1.84 3.77
C ALA A 117 6.95 -1.20 2.41
N PHE A 118 7.77 -0.23 2.04
CA PHE A 118 7.65 0.46 0.76
C PHE A 118 8.49 -0.22 -0.33
N VAL A 119 7.84 -0.58 -1.43
CA VAL A 119 8.45 -1.15 -2.64
C VAL A 119 8.52 -0.07 -3.73
N PRO A 120 9.60 0.73 -3.80
CA PRO A 120 9.73 1.79 -4.80
C PRO A 120 10.00 1.22 -6.19
N LEU A 121 9.68 2.01 -7.22
CA LEU A 121 10.18 1.74 -8.57
C LEU A 121 11.70 1.92 -8.64
N GLN A 122 12.35 0.99 -9.32
CA GLN A 122 13.78 1.00 -9.59
C GLN A 122 14.10 1.59 -10.97
N ARG A 123 15.36 1.99 -11.16
CA ARG A 123 15.92 2.37 -12.46
C ARG A 123 17.23 1.59 -12.68
N PRO A 124 17.30 0.71 -13.70
CA PRO A 124 16.24 0.32 -14.63
C PRO A 124 15.05 -0.36 -13.93
N ASP A 125 13.88 -0.34 -14.57
CA ASP A 125 12.69 -1.03 -14.07
C ASP A 125 12.93 -2.56 -14.10
N GLU A 126 12.49 -3.26 -13.07
CA GLU A 126 12.61 -4.72 -13.00
C GLU A 126 11.54 -5.41 -13.84
N ILE A 127 10.42 -4.72 -14.11
CA ILE A 127 9.36 -5.26 -14.94
C ILE A 127 9.70 -5.03 -16.42
N THR A 128 9.92 -6.13 -17.13
CA THR A 128 10.19 -6.13 -18.58
C THR A 128 8.92 -6.27 -19.44
N VAL A 129 7.77 -6.56 -18.82
CA VAL A 129 6.48 -6.65 -19.53
C VAL A 129 5.83 -5.28 -19.68
N ALA A 130 4.99 -5.14 -20.69
CA ALA A 130 4.22 -3.92 -20.88
C ALA A 130 3.28 -3.71 -19.68
N ILE A 131 3.42 -2.56 -19.02
CA ILE A 131 2.58 -2.16 -17.90
C ILE A 131 1.53 -1.16 -18.39
N GLU A 132 0.30 -1.38 -17.98
CA GLU A 132 -0.79 -0.44 -18.17
C GLU A 132 -0.51 0.88 -17.43
N TYR A 133 -0.87 1.99 -18.07
CA TYR A 133 -0.72 3.33 -17.51
C TYR A 133 0.70 3.64 -16.94
N PRO A 134 1.79 3.48 -17.71
CA PRO A 134 3.15 3.62 -17.19
C PRO A 134 3.46 5.02 -16.63
N LYS A 135 2.83 6.05 -17.19
CA LYS A 135 2.93 7.43 -16.68
C LYS A 135 2.23 7.60 -15.32
N LEU A 136 1.06 6.99 -15.15
CA LEU A 136 0.33 7.01 -13.87
C LEU A 136 1.15 6.28 -12.81
N ARG A 137 1.65 5.10 -13.15
CA ARG A 137 2.53 4.30 -12.29
C ARG A 137 3.73 5.10 -11.76
N ALA A 138 4.45 5.79 -12.66
CA ALA A 138 5.58 6.62 -12.26
C ALA A 138 5.19 7.83 -11.39
N ARG A 139 4.04 8.48 -11.68
CA ARG A 139 3.54 9.60 -10.88
C ARG A 139 3.12 9.16 -9.47
N VAL A 140 2.45 8.02 -9.35
CA VAL A 140 2.05 7.44 -8.06
C VAL A 140 3.26 7.05 -7.23
N ASP A 141 4.28 6.41 -7.84
CA ASP A 141 5.54 6.12 -7.14
C ASP A 141 6.24 7.39 -6.63
N ALA A 142 6.28 8.45 -7.45
CA ALA A 142 6.82 9.74 -7.01
C ALA A 142 6.01 10.34 -5.86
N ARG A 143 4.68 10.23 -5.89
CA ARG A 143 3.82 10.72 -4.81
C ARG A 143 4.02 9.92 -3.52
N LEU A 144 4.05 8.59 -3.59
CA LEU A 144 4.34 7.73 -2.43
C LEU A 144 5.70 8.08 -1.81
N LYS A 145 6.73 8.37 -2.63
CA LYS A 145 8.03 8.83 -2.13
C LYS A 145 7.93 10.14 -1.34
N ALA A 146 7.13 11.10 -1.80
CA ALA A 146 6.91 12.35 -1.08
C ALA A 146 6.16 12.10 0.25
N MET A 147 5.04 11.37 0.20
CA MET A 147 4.26 10.99 1.39
C MET A 147 5.12 10.34 2.47
N LEU A 148 5.97 9.38 2.08
CA LEU A 148 6.74 8.57 3.02
C LEU A 148 8.00 9.27 3.53
N ARG A 149 8.61 10.16 2.75
CA ARG A 149 9.88 10.82 3.14
C ARG A 149 9.65 12.12 3.87
N ASP A 150 8.67 12.90 3.40
CA ASP A 150 8.42 14.25 3.89
C ASP A 150 7.27 14.27 4.92
N ASP A 151 6.61 13.12 5.15
CA ASP A 151 5.36 13.00 5.91
C ASP A 151 4.40 14.16 5.60
N ASP A 152 4.24 14.45 4.31
CA ASP A 152 3.60 15.70 3.87
C ASP A 152 2.09 15.75 4.17
N LEU A 153 1.50 14.61 4.55
CA LEU A 153 0.14 14.51 5.08
C LEU A 153 0.08 14.47 6.62
N GLY A 154 1.21 14.44 7.32
CA GLY A 154 1.28 14.34 8.78
C GLY A 154 0.69 13.04 9.35
N LEU A 155 0.69 11.96 8.56
CA LEU A 155 0.07 10.68 8.90
C LEU A 155 1.05 9.70 9.54
N LEU A 156 2.35 9.99 9.50
CA LEU A 156 3.41 9.04 9.85
C LEU A 156 4.18 9.43 11.12
N ALA A 157 4.04 10.66 11.61
CA ALA A 157 4.74 11.15 12.81
C ALA A 157 4.54 10.27 14.06
N GLU A 158 3.31 9.78 14.28
CA GLU A 158 2.95 8.80 15.33
C GLU A 158 2.60 7.42 14.72
N GLY A 159 2.99 7.21 13.46
CA GLY A 159 2.59 6.09 12.63
C GLY A 159 3.53 4.89 12.69
N PRO A 160 3.34 3.91 11.78
CA PRO A 160 4.16 2.71 11.72
C PRO A 160 5.61 3.04 11.38
N ARG A 161 6.53 2.15 11.77
CA ARG A 161 7.91 2.21 11.28
C ARG A 161 7.91 2.08 9.76
N LEU A 162 8.80 2.78 9.07
CA LEU A 162 8.93 2.71 7.61
C LEU A 162 10.20 1.96 7.22
N VAL A 163 10.09 1.07 6.23
CA VAL A 163 11.25 0.44 5.60
C VAL A 163 11.11 0.44 4.08
N GLU A 164 12.09 1.03 3.39
CA GLU A 164 12.23 0.83 1.95
C GLU A 164 12.83 -0.57 1.67
N VAL A 165 12.16 -1.36 0.85
CA VAL A 165 12.59 -2.70 0.42
C VAL A 165 12.94 -2.68 -1.06
N THR A 166 14.22 -2.84 -1.37
CA THR A 166 14.79 -2.75 -2.72
C THR A 166 15.64 -3.97 -3.05
N GLY A 167 15.96 -4.13 -4.33
CA GLY A 167 16.78 -5.22 -4.84
C GLY A 167 15.92 -6.40 -5.28
N THR A 168 16.56 -7.56 -5.47
CA THR A 168 15.91 -8.77 -5.95
C THR A 168 14.80 -9.25 -5.02
N ARG A 169 13.89 -10.09 -5.54
CA ARG A 169 12.82 -10.76 -4.78
C ARG A 169 13.32 -11.32 -3.43
N GLN A 170 14.44 -12.04 -3.46
CA GLN A 170 15.08 -12.62 -2.26
C GLN A 170 15.63 -11.55 -1.29
N GLN A 171 16.24 -10.48 -1.81
CA GLN A 171 16.77 -9.39 -1.01
C GLN A 171 15.65 -8.62 -0.30
N ARG A 172 14.52 -8.38 -0.98
CA ARG A 172 13.34 -7.72 -0.38
C ARG A 172 12.77 -8.53 0.78
N VAL A 173 12.61 -9.85 0.60
CA VAL A 173 12.17 -10.76 1.67
C VAL A 173 13.15 -10.76 2.84
N ALA A 174 14.45 -10.89 2.57
CA ALA A 174 15.47 -10.88 3.62
C ALA A 174 15.46 -9.56 4.40
N ARG A 175 15.31 -8.42 3.70
CA ARG A 175 15.22 -7.10 4.31
C ARG A 175 14.00 -6.97 5.22
N LEU A 176 12.83 -7.43 4.74
CA LEU A 176 11.60 -7.38 5.53
C LEU A 176 11.66 -8.31 6.75
N ARG A 177 12.21 -9.51 6.60
CA ARG A 177 12.42 -10.46 7.71
C ARG A 177 13.38 -9.93 8.76
N ALA A 178 14.41 -9.17 8.37
CA ALA A 178 15.33 -8.54 9.32
C ALA A 178 14.61 -7.54 10.25
N CYS A 179 13.50 -6.94 9.83
CA CYS A 179 12.69 -6.05 10.66
C CYS A 179 11.91 -6.80 11.76
N LEU A 180 11.69 -8.11 11.62
CA LEU A 180 11.02 -8.93 12.64
C LEU A 180 11.89 -9.13 13.90
N VAL A 181 13.21 -9.15 13.73
CA VAL A 181 14.19 -9.51 14.78
C VAL A 181 14.53 -8.31 15.68
N GLY A 182 14.14 -7.09 15.28
CA GLY A 182 14.35 -5.85 16.02
C GLY A 182 13.05 -5.19 16.49
N ALA A 183 12.00 -5.99 16.76
CA ALA A 183 10.73 -5.57 17.33
C ALA A 183 10.61 -6.04 18.79
#